data_AF-A0A0D2LL95-F1
#
_entry.id   AF-A0A0D2LL95-F1
#
_cell.length_a   1.000
_cell.length_b   1.000
_cell.length_c   1.000
_cell.angle_alpha   90.00
_cell.angle_beta   90.00
_cell.angle_gamma   90.00
#
_symmetry.space_group_name_H-M   'P 1'
#
loop_
_entity.id
_entity.type
_entity.pdbx_description
1 polymer ?
#
loop_
_entity_poly.entity_id
_entity_poly.type
_entity_poly.pdbx_seq_one_letter_code
_entity_poly.pdbx_strand_id
1 'polypeptide(L)'
;MLTKFGLASICGYQTVWGVSPALHSPLMSVTNAISGLTAVGGMVLAGGGLIPQSTAQWLAATAVLVSAVNIGGGFTITQRMLDMFKRPEDPIEYNNLYAIPGAVLLAGWAAGRYLGLDEVTSATYLVSSALCIAAIACLSKQESARTGNALGLIGVSGGIVIGSLAAGGVVGNQIASRIKITDLPQMVAAYHSLVGLAATVTSIANIMLAADGAAGGHAAMDGVHMTTAFLGDVIGAITLTGSVGAAVGCGLGVV
;
A
#
# COMPACT_ATOMS: atom_id res chain seq x y z
N MET A 1 -18.24 2.43 9.86
CA MET A 1 -17.23 2.85 8.86
C MET A 1 -17.20 4.36 8.65
N LEU A 2 -18.35 5.05 8.49
CA LEU A 2 -18.41 6.50 8.26
C LEU A 2 -17.67 7.36 9.29
N THR A 3 -17.79 7.08 10.59
CA THR A 3 -17.07 7.85 11.64
C THR A 3 -15.56 7.70 11.51
N LYS A 4 -15.05 6.47 11.29
CA LYS A 4 -13.62 6.21 11.10
C LYS A 4 -13.11 6.91 9.84
N PHE A 5 -13.89 6.84 8.75
CA PHE A 5 -13.59 7.54 7.50
C PHE A 5 -13.51 9.06 7.69
N GLY A 6 -14.49 9.67 8.36
CA GLY A 6 -14.51 11.11 8.63
C GLY A 6 -13.32 11.56 9.50
N LEU A 7 -13.06 10.87 10.62
CA LEU A 7 -11.93 11.20 11.51
C LEU A 7 -10.58 10.99 10.81
N ALA A 8 -10.40 9.89 10.08
CA ALA A 8 -9.17 9.63 9.33
C ALA A 8 -8.93 10.68 8.23
N SER A 9 -10.00 11.17 7.58
CA SER A 9 -9.91 12.23 6.57
C SER A 9 -9.45 13.56 7.17
N ILE A 10 -9.96 13.93 8.35
CA ILE A 10 -9.53 15.13 9.09
C ILE A 10 -8.07 15.00 9.50
N CYS A 11 -7.67 13.84 10.07
CA CYS A 11 -6.28 13.57 10.41
C CYS A 11 -5.36 13.66 9.18
N GLY A 12 -5.77 13.07 8.05
CA GLY A 12 -5.03 13.12 6.79
C GLY A 12 -4.83 14.54 6.28
N TYR A 13 -5.90 15.35 6.26
CA TYR A 13 -5.85 16.75 5.86
C TYR A 13 -4.82 17.54 6.69
N GLN A 14 -4.89 17.43 8.01
CA GLN A 14 -3.98 18.15 8.90
C GLN A 14 -2.53 17.69 8.77
N THR A 15 -2.33 16.40 8.51
CA THR A 15 -1.00 15.78 8.41
C THR A 15 -0.28 16.22 7.12
N VAL A 16 -1.00 16.25 5.99
CA VAL A 16 -0.42 16.65 4.70
C VAL A 16 -0.10 18.14 4.65
N TRP A 17 -0.94 18.99 5.28
CA TRP A 17 -0.71 20.44 5.30
C TRP A 17 0.61 20.83 5.98
N GLY A 18 1.11 20.01 6.91
CA GLY A 18 2.36 20.25 7.62
C GLY A 18 3.62 19.80 6.87
N VAL A 19 3.51 19.20 5.69
CA VAL A 19 4.66 18.68 4.93
C VAL A 19 5.51 19.82 4.37
N SER A 20 6.84 19.70 4.47
CA SER A 20 7.74 20.70 3.88
C SER A 20 7.62 20.70 2.36
N PRO A 21 7.54 21.87 1.68
CA PRO A 21 7.39 21.93 0.22
C PRO A 21 8.47 21.17 -0.57
N ALA A 22 9.69 21.10 -0.03
CA ALA A 22 10.79 20.34 -0.63
C ALA A 22 10.54 18.81 -0.66
N LEU A 23 9.62 18.32 0.17
CA LEU A 23 9.31 16.91 0.34
C LEU A 23 8.01 16.49 -0.35
N HIS A 24 7.39 17.33 -1.19
CA HIS A 24 6.17 16.96 -1.93
C HIS A 24 6.37 15.77 -2.90
N SER A 25 7.53 15.66 -3.56
CA SER A 25 7.80 14.50 -4.43
C SER A 25 7.98 13.20 -3.63
N PRO A 26 8.78 13.17 -2.55
CA PRO A 26 8.77 12.05 -1.60
C PRO A 26 7.39 11.74 -1.00
N LEU A 27 6.57 12.75 -0.71
CA LEU A 27 5.21 12.58 -0.21
C LEU A 27 4.32 11.84 -1.21
N MET A 28 4.41 12.21 -2.50
CA MET A 28 3.70 11.50 -3.57
C MET A 28 4.15 10.03 -3.64
N SER A 29 5.44 9.76 -3.48
CA SER A 29 5.97 8.41 -3.49
C SER A 29 5.53 7.59 -2.26
N VAL A 30 5.59 8.14 -1.04
CA VAL A 30 5.21 7.40 0.19
C VAL A 30 3.71 7.10 0.23
N THR A 31 2.88 8.04 -0.21
CA THR A 31 1.41 7.83 -0.29
C THR A 31 1.08 6.76 -1.33
N ASN A 32 1.83 6.71 -2.43
CA ASN A 32 1.72 5.62 -3.40
C ASN A 32 2.21 4.27 -2.84
N ALA A 33 3.28 4.23 -2.03
CA ALA A 33 3.73 3.00 -1.39
C ALA A 33 2.66 2.45 -0.41
N ILE A 34 2.07 3.33 0.40
CA ILE A 34 1.02 3.00 1.38
C ILE A 34 -0.27 2.52 0.68
N SER A 35 -0.64 3.09 -0.47
CA SER A 35 -1.84 2.66 -1.20
C SER A 35 -1.76 1.22 -1.73
N GLY A 36 -0.57 0.60 -1.71
CA GLY A 36 -0.39 -0.84 -1.88
C GLY A 36 -1.14 -1.72 -0.84
N LEU A 37 -1.72 -1.12 0.21
CA LEU A 37 -2.67 -1.78 1.10
C LEU A 37 -3.93 -2.33 0.39
N THR A 38 -4.14 -2.03 -0.90
CA THR A 38 -5.09 -2.76 -1.76
C THR A 38 -4.88 -4.27 -1.74
N ALA A 39 -3.68 -4.75 -1.41
CA ALA A 39 -3.41 -6.17 -1.14
C ALA A 39 -4.36 -6.77 -0.10
N VAL A 40 -4.78 -6.01 0.92
CA VAL A 40 -5.74 -6.49 1.95
C VAL A 40 -7.06 -6.90 1.31
N GLY A 41 -7.56 -6.15 0.34
CA GLY A 41 -8.78 -6.49 -0.40
C GLY A 41 -8.61 -7.81 -1.17
N GLY A 42 -7.52 -7.96 -1.90
CA GLY A 42 -7.19 -9.19 -2.61
C GLY A 42 -7.04 -10.39 -1.67
N MET A 43 -6.41 -10.22 -0.51
CA MET A 43 -6.21 -11.31 0.46
C MET A 43 -7.52 -11.82 1.07
N VAL A 44 -8.48 -10.93 1.33
CA VAL A 44 -9.80 -11.33 1.85
C VAL A 44 -10.57 -12.16 0.82
N LEU A 45 -10.34 -11.90 -0.48
CA LEU A 45 -10.98 -12.64 -1.58
C LEU A 45 -10.17 -13.87 -2.04
N ALA A 46 -8.88 -13.92 -1.69
CA ALA A 46 -7.97 -15.02 -1.99
C ALA A 46 -8.27 -16.22 -1.08
N GLY A 47 -9.37 -16.91 -1.35
CA GLY A 47 -9.69 -18.20 -0.76
C GLY A 47 -9.16 -19.37 -1.59
N GLY A 48 -9.35 -20.60 -1.09
CA GLY A 48 -8.98 -21.84 -1.78
C GLY A 48 -7.78 -22.55 -1.15
N GLY A 49 -7.25 -23.55 -1.87
CA GLY A 49 -6.02 -24.26 -1.49
C GLY A 49 -4.77 -23.46 -1.87
N LEU A 50 -3.64 -24.16 -2.02
CA LEU A 50 -2.35 -23.53 -2.38
C LEU A 50 -2.35 -22.88 -3.77
N ILE A 51 -3.28 -23.28 -4.65
CA ILE A 51 -3.44 -22.77 -6.01
C ILE A 51 -4.88 -22.27 -6.19
N PRO A 52 -5.09 -21.08 -6.80
CA PRO A 52 -6.42 -20.58 -7.13
C PRO A 52 -7.20 -21.56 -8.01
N GLN A 53 -8.46 -21.82 -7.65
CA GLN A 53 -9.36 -22.77 -8.33
C GLN A 53 -10.42 -22.08 -9.19
N SER A 54 -10.76 -20.82 -8.90
CA SER A 54 -11.72 -20.02 -9.67
C SER A 54 -11.06 -18.80 -10.31
N THR A 55 -11.70 -18.27 -11.35
CA THR A 55 -11.28 -17.02 -12.00
C THR A 55 -11.20 -15.87 -11.00
N ALA A 56 -12.16 -15.76 -10.08
CA ALA A 56 -12.15 -14.72 -9.07
C ALA A 56 -10.97 -14.83 -8.09
N GLN A 57 -10.56 -16.05 -7.72
CA GLN A 57 -9.37 -16.27 -6.90
C GLN A 57 -8.08 -15.90 -7.67
N TRP A 58 -8.02 -16.11 -8.98
CA TRP A 58 -6.91 -15.64 -9.82
C TRP A 58 -6.83 -14.11 -9.89
N LEU A 59 -7.98 -13.43 -10.01
CA LEU A 59 -8.06 -11.97 -9.96
C LEU A 59 -7.62 -11.43 -8.59
N ALA A 60 -8.07 -12.06 -7.50
CA ALA A 60 -7.66 -11.72 -6.15
C ALA A 60 -6.16 -11.93 -5.93
N ALA A 61 -5.59 -13.06 -6.40
CA ALA A 61 -4.17 -13.33 -6.35
C ALA A 61 -3.35 -12.30 -7.16
N THR A 62 -3.87 -11.89 -8.32
CA THR A 62 -3.26 -10.82 -9.14
C THR A 62 -3.27 -9.49 -8.39
N ALA A 63 -4.38 -9.12 -7.72
CA ALA A 63 -4.45 -7.93 -6.89
C ALA A 63 -3.34 -7.93 -5.83
N VAL A 64 -3.20 -9.02 -5.08
CA VAL A 64 -2.16 -9.15 -4.05
C VAL A 64 -0.76 -9.02 -4.65
N LEU A 65 -0.50 -9.64 -5.79
CA LEU A 65 0.81 -9.60 -6.44
C LEU A 65 1.18 -8.19 -6.90
N VAL A 66 0.30 -7.49 -7.60
CA VAL A 66 0.60 -6.14 -8.11
C VAL A 66 0.70 -5.12 -6.97
N SER A 67 -0.12 -5.28 -5.94
CA SER A 67 -0.01 -4.49 -4.70
C SER A 67 1.31 -4.74 -3.97
N ALA A 68 1.79 -5.98 -3.94
CA ALA A 68 3.09 -6.32 -3.37
C ALA A 68 4.26 -5.65 -4.11
N VAL A 69 4.22 -5.67 -5.45
CA VAL A 69 5.19 -4.96 -6.29
C VAL A 69 5.17 -3.46 -5.96
N ASN A 70 3.97 -2.87 -5.82
CA ASN A 70 3.82 -1.47 -5.45
C ASN A 70 4.41 -1.13 -4.08
N ILE A 71 4.17 -1.97 -3.06
CA ILE A 71 4.74 -1.79 -1.72
C ILE A 71 6.28 -1.81 -1.80
N GLY A 72 6.84 -2.89 -2.36
CA GLY A 72 8.29 -3.09 -2.40
C GLY A 72 9.03 -2.00 -3.15
N GLY A 73 8.59 -1.65 -4.36
CA GLY A 73 9.26 -0.60 -5.12
C GLY A 73 8.88 0.81 -4.67
N GLY A 74 7.66 1.05 -4.17
CA GLY A 74 7.23 2.35 -3.67
C GLY A 74 8.04 2.82 -2.46
N PHE A 75 8.24 1.95 -1.46
CA PHE A 75 9.09 2.28 -0.30
C PHE A 75 10.57 2.44 -0.69
N THR A 76 11.03 1.69 -1.70
CA THR A 76 12.40 1.79 -2.24
C THR A 76 12.61 3.11 -3.00
N ILE A 77 11.68 3.51 -3.86
CA ILE A 77 11.73 4.80 -4.57
C ILE A 77 11.71 5.95 -3.56
N THR A 78 10.83 5.88 -2.56
CA THR A 78 10.74 6.88 -1.50
C THR A 78 12.08 7.01 -0.77
N GLN A 79 12.70 5.89 -0.38
CA GLN A 79 14.01 5.91 0.28
C GLN A 79 15.07 6.59 -0.59
N ARG A 80 15.12 6.24 -1.88
CA ARG A 80 16.09 6.82 -2.82
C ARG A 80 15.90 8.33 -3.02
N MET A 81 14.65 8.81 -3.05
CA MET A 81 14.37 10.24 -3.09
C MET A 81 14.83 10.94 -1.79
N LEU A 82 14.62 10.30 -0.63
CA LEU A 82 15.02 10.85 0.67
C LEU A 82 16.53 10.86 0.89
N ASP A 83 17.25 9.90 0.32
CA ASP A 83 18.72 9.82 0.43
C ASP A 83 19.42 10.96 -0.33
N MET A 84 18.77 11.57 -1.32
CA MET A 84 19.28 12.77 -2.03
C MET A 84 19.39 14.00 -1.12
N PHE A 85 18.66 14.02 -0.02
CA PHE A 85 18.66 15.10 0.96
C PHE A 85 19.71 14.94 2.06
N LYS A 86 20.47 13.83 2.05
CA LYS A 86 21.52 13.55 3.03
C LYS A 86 22.81 14.27 2.65
N ARG A 87 23.37 15.03 3.58
CA ARG A 87 24.66 15.70 3.39
C ARG A 87 25.81 14.81 3.89
N PRO A 88 27.03 14.94 3.33
CA PRO A 88 28.20 14.19 3.78
C PRO A 88 28.55 14.38 5.27
N GLU A 89 28.27 15.56 5.81
CA GLU A 89 28.55 15.96 7.20
C GLU A 89 27.44 15.58 8.20
N ASP A 90 26.29 15.08 7.74
CA ASP A 90 25.21 14.66 8.65
C ASP A 90 25.66 13.42 9.47
N PRO A 91 25.23 13.29 10.73
CA PRO A 91 25.60 12.16 11.58
C PRO A 91 25.15 10.82 10.98
N ILE A 92 25.84 9.74 11.38
CA ILE A 92 25.48 8.40 10.94
C ILE A 92 24.11 8.04 11.51
N GLU A 93 23.18 7.72 10.62
CA GLU A 93 21.84 7.28 10.99
C GLU A 93 21.75 5.76 11.02
N TYR A 94 21.07 5.24 12.04
CA TYR A 94 20.88 3.82 12.26
C TYR A 94 19.48 3.36 11.86
N ASN A 95 19.10 3.58 10.60
CA ASN A 95 17.73 3.27 10.14
C ASN A 95 17.36 1.78 10.27
N ASN A 96 18.35 0.89 10.29
CA ASN A 96 18.15 -0.53 10.52
C ASN A 96 17.56 -0.84 11.91
N LEU A 97 17.72 0.04 12.90
CA LEU A 97 17.12 -0.13 14.24
C LEU A 97 15.59 -0.11 14.19
N TYR A 98 14.98 0.54 13.20
CA TYR A 98 13.52 0.53 13.03
C TYR A 98 12.97 -0.84 12.63
N ALA A 99 13.80 -1.81 12.22
CA ALA A 99 13.36 -3.18 12.05
C ALA A 99 12.93 -3.83 13.39
N ILE A 100 13.46 -3.37 14.52
CA ILE A 100 13.13 -3.90 15.86
C ILE A 100 11.65 -3.66 16.20
N PRO A 101 11.11 -2.41 16.20
CA PRO A 101 9.70 -2.19 16.50
C PRO A 101 8.77 -2.88 15.48
N GLY A 102 9.16 -3.00 14.21
CA GLY A 102 8.39 -3.76 13.23
C GLY A 102 8.35 -5.26 13.54
N ALA A 103 9.48 -5.86 13.90
CA ALA A 103 9.54 -7.25 14.32
C ALA A 103 8.75 -7.50 15.61
N VAL A 104 8.79 -6.57 16.57
CA VAL A 104 7.99 -6.65 17.81
C VAL A 104 6.49 -6.59 17.49
N LEU A 105 6.05 -5.71 16.59
CA LEU A 105 4.65 -5.62 16.18
C LEU A 105 4.16 -6.94 15.55
N LEU A 106 4.94 -7.49 14.62
CA LEU A 106 4.62 -8.76 13.96
C LEU A 106 4.66 -9.95 14.92
N ALA A 107 5.65 -10.01 15.80
CA ALA A 107 5.78 -11.06 16.81
C ALA A 107 4.64 -10.97 17.83
N GLY A 108 4.25 -9.77 18.25
CA GLY A 108 3.13 -9.53 19.15
C GLY A 108 1.81 -9.97 18.53
N TRP A 109 1.58 -9.67 17.25
CA TRP A 109 0.42 -10.16 16.52
C TRP A 109 0.41 -11.69 16.39
N ALA A 110 1.52 -12.30 15.99
CA ALA A 110 1.63 -13.75 15.84
C ALA A 110 1.47 -14.49 17.18
N ALA A 111 2.08 -13.99 18.24
CA ALA A 111 1.94 -14.55 19.59
C ALA A 111 0.50 -14.41 20.10
N GLY A 112 -0.13 -13.25 19.90
CA GLY A 112 -1.54 -13.03 20.25
C GLY A 112 -2.46 -14.00 19.50
N ARG A 113 -2.20 -14.23 18.21
CA ARG A 113 -2.97 -15.17 17.40
C ARG A 113 -2.78 -16.63 17.83
N TYR A 114 -1.56 -16.99 18.23
CA TYR A 114 -1.23 -18.32 18.76
C TYR A 114 -1.90 -18.59 20.12
N LEU A 115 -2.03 -17.55 20.96
CA LEU A 115 -2.72 -17.62 22.25
C LEU A 115 -4.25 -17.53 22.14
N GLY A 116 -4.80 -17.38 20.94
CA GLY A 116 -6.25 -17.28 20.71
C GLY A 116 -6.87 -15.91 21.06
N LEU A 117 -6.07 -14.85 21.11
CA LEU A 117 -6.53 -13.49 21.39
C LEU A 117 -6.93 -12.80 20.07
N ASP A 118 -8.19 -12.96 19.66
CA ASP A 118 -8.68 -12.43 18.38
C ASP A 118 -8.66 -10.88 18.30
N GLU A 119 -8.75 -10.19 19.45
CA GLU A 119 -8.69 -8.73 19.52
C GLU A 119 -7.35 -8.14 19.07
N VAL A 120 -6.27 -8.94 19.13
CA VAL A 120 -4.92 -8.50 18.74
C VAL A 120 -4.88 -8.10 17.26
N THR A 121 -5.69 -8.71 16.40
CA THR A 121 -5.77 -8.33 14.98
C THR A 121 -6.35 -6.92 14.81
N SER A 122 -7.44 -6.60 15.53
CA SER A 122 -8.06 -5.27 15.48
C SER A 122 -7.14 -4.19 16.06
N ALA A 123 -6.43 -4.51 17.15
CA ALA A 123 -5.42 -3.63 17.73
C ALA A 123 -4.25 -3.38 16.76
N THR A 124 -3.79 -4.43 16.06
CA THR A 124 -2.70 -4.32 15.07
C THR A 124 -3.11 -3.42 13.90
N TYR A 125 -4.34 -3.52 13.38
CA TYR A 125 -4.82 -2.61 12.34
C TYR A 125 -4.87 -1.14 12.81
N LEU A 126 -5.23 -0.90 14.06
CA LEU A 126 -5.20 0.44 14.63
C LEU A 126 -3.76 0.98 14.73
N VAL A 127 -2.81 0.17 15.19
CA VAL A 127 -1.39 0.54 15.24
C VAL A 127 -0.83 0.77 13.84
N SER A 128 -1.09 -0.14 12.89
CA SER A 128 -0.66 -0.01 11.50
C SER A 128 -1.20 1.27 10.83
N SER A 129 -2.47 1.59 11.01
CA SER A 129 -3.05 2.83 10.46
C SER A 129 -2.46 4.09 11.10
N ALA A 130 -2.22 4.08 12.41
CA ALA A 130 -1.55 5.18 13.10
C ALA A 130 -0.10 5.37 12.60
N LEU A 131 0.64 4.27 12.35
CA LEU A 131 1.98 4.31 11.78
C LEU A 131 2.00 4.84 10.34
N CYS A 132 1.01 4.51 9.52
CA CYS A 132 0.87 5.09 8.18
C CYS A 132 0.59 6.60 8.22
N ILE A 133 -0.20 7.08 9.19
CA ILE A 133 -0.41 8.53 9.39
C ILE A 133 0.88 9.18 9.88
N ALA A 134 1.56 8.56 10.84
CA ALA A 134 2.85 9.03 11.36
C ALA A 134 3.93 9.09 10.26
N ALA A 135 3.92 8.15 9.31
CA ALA A 135 4.80 8.15 8.16
C ALA A 135 4.72 9.47 7.39
N ILE A 136 3.50 9.94 7.09
CA ILE A 136 3.25 11.22 6.41
C ILE A 136 3.61 12.40 7.32
N ALA A 137 3.25 12.33 8.61
CA ALA A 137 3.55 13.39 9.57
C ALA A 137 5.06 13.67 9.71
N CYS A 138 5.88 12.62 9.63
CA CYS A 138 7.33 12.71 9.68
C CYS A 138 7.96 13.40 8.45
N LEU A 139 7.22 13.58 7.34
CA LEU A 139 7.68 14.38 6.19
C LEU A 139 7.52 15.90 6.42
N SER A 140 7.03 16.33 7.60
CA SER A 140 7.02 17.76 7.97
C SER A 140 8.41 18.36 8.12
N LYS A 141 9.42 17.54 8.39
CA LYS A 141 10.83 17.95 8.51
C LYS A 141 11.75 17.00 7.77
N GLN A 142 12.79 17.55 7.15
CA GLN A 142 13.79 16.77 6.41
C GLN A 142 14.55 15.78 7.30
N GLU A 143 14.80 16.16 8.55
CA GLU A 143 15.48 15.31 9.55
C GLU A 143 14.67 14.05 9.91
N SER A 144 13.33 14.16 9.99
CA SER A 144 12.46 13.04 10.34
C SER A 144 11.93 12.26 9.15
N ALA A 145 12.15 12.72 7.92
CA ALA A 145 11.53 12.17 6.72
C ALA A 145 11.88 10.69 6.49
N ARG A 146 13.14 10.29 6.79
CA ARG A 146 13.60 8.90 6.68
C ARG A 146 12.96 7.99 7.73
N THR A 147 12.78 8.48 8.95
CA THR A 147 11.96 7.79 9.97
C THR A 147 10.54 7.59 9.47
N GLY A 148 9.97 8.58 8.79
CA GLY A 148 8.65 8.48 8.17
C GLY A 148 8.52 7.29 7.20
N ASN A 149 9.50 7.13 6.31
CA ASN A 149 9.53 6.00 5.37
C ASN A 149 9.57 4.64 6.10
N ALA A 150 10.37 4.53 7.16
CA ALA A 150 10.45 3.31 7.97
C ALA A 150 9.14 3.03 8.72
N LEU A 151 8.52 4.04 9.34
CA LEU A 151 7.22 3.89 10.01
C LEU A 151 6.12 3.46 9.04
N GLY A 152 6.13 3.99 7.81
CA GLY A 152 5.21 3.59 6.76
C GLY A 152 5.36 2.12 6.39
N LEU A 153 6.60 1.65 6.20
CA LEU A 153 6.87 0.25 5.90
C LEU A 153 6.45 -0.68 7.05
N ILE A 154 6.70 -0.28 8.30
CA ILE A 154 6.23 -1.03 9.49
C ILE A 154 4.70 -1.06 9.53
N GLY A 155 4.04 0.06 9.27
CA GLY A 155 2.58 0.14 9.25
C GLY A 155 1.97 -0.78 8.20
N VAL A 156 2.52 -0.80 6.98
CA VAL A 156 2.05 -1.66 5.89
C VAL A 156 2.36 -3.13 6.16
N SER A 157 3.56 -3.46 6.65
CA SER A 157 3.94 -4.86 6.96
C SER A 157 3.16 -5.44 8.15
N GLY A 158 2.87 -4.66 9.19
CA GLY A 158 2.02 -5.08 10.30
C GLY A 158 0.58 -5.42 9.89
N GLY A 159 0.10 -4.86 8.77
CA GLY A 159 -1.25 -5.11 8.25
C GLY A 159 -1.35 -6.30 7.28
N ILE A 160 -0.22 -6.85 6.80
CA ILE A 160 -0.21 -7.84 5.71
C ILE A 160 0.95 -8.85 5.87
N VAL A 161 0.65 -10.15 6.05
CA VAL A 161 1.68 -11.21 6.08
C VAL A 161 1.23 -12.46 5.32
N ILE A 162 1.57 -12.55 4.02
CA ILE A 162 1.39 -13.77 3.19
C ILE A 162 2.59 -13.90 2.22
N GLY A 163 2.99 -15.14 1.88
CA GLY A 163 4.16 -15.44 1.06
C GLY A 163 4.17 -14.85 -0.36
N SER A 164 3.01 -14.67 -1.01
CA SER A 164 2.89 -14.00 -2.32
C SER A 164 3.33 -12.53 -2.27
N LEU A 165 3.17 -11.89 -1.11
CA LEU A 165 3.61 -10.53 -0.88
C LEU A 165 5.14 -10.41 -0.87
N ALA A 166 5.82 -11.41 -0.31
CA ALA A 166 7.29 -11.43 -0.27
C ALA A 166 7.87 -11.49 -1.69
N ALA A 167 7.32 -12.35 -2.55
CA ALA A 167 7.77 -12.47 -3.94
C ALA A 167 7.54 -11.16 -4.73
N GLY A 168 6.33 -10.60 -4.70
CA GLY A 168 6.03 -9.36 -5.40
C GLY A 168 6.82 -8.16 -4.84
N GLY A 169 6.97 -8.06 -3.53
CA GLY A 169 7.77 -7.02 -2.87
C GLY A 169 9.25 -7.04 -3.28
N VAL A 170 9.85 -8.23 -3.38
CA VAL A 170 11.23 -8.39 -3.86
C VAL A 170 11.36 -7.91 -5.32
N VAL A 171 10.41 -8.30 -6.18
CA VAL A 171 10.39 -7.86 -7.59
C VAL A 171 10.26 -6.34 -7.68
N GLY A 172 9.33 -5.74 -6.94
CA GLY A 172 9.16 -4.28 -6.89
C GLY A 172 10.43 -3.57 -6.43
N ASN A 173 11.04 -4.03 -5.35
CA ASN A 173 12.31 -3.50 -4.87
C ASN A 173 13.43 -3.61 -5.92
N GLN A 174 13.56 -4.77 -6.58
CA GLN A 174 14.59 -4.99 -7.60
C GLN A 174 14.42 -4.09 -8.83
N ILE A 175 13.18 -3.83 -9.25
CA ILE A 175 12.89 -2.89 -10.34
C ILE A 175 13.25 -1.48 -9.87
N ALA A 176 12.73 -1.07 -8.72
CA ALA A 176 12.93 0.26 -8.16
C ALA A 176 14.39 0.61 -7.90
N SER A 177 15.25 -0.36 -7.57
CA SER A 177 16.67 -0.12 -7.29
C SER A 177 17.51 0.14 -8.55
N ARG A 178 17.02 -0.24 -9.73
CA ARG A 178 17.77 -0.17 -11.01
C ARG A 178 17.47 1.06 -11.85
N ILE A 179 16.41 1.80 -11.52
CA ILE A 179 15.99 2.98 -12.29
C ILE A 179 16.89 4.18 -11.96
N LYS A 180 17.09 5.09 -12.91
CA LYS A 180 17.86 6.33 -12.68
C LYS A 180 17.08 7.29 -11.79
N ILE A 181 17.80 8.15 -11.06
CA ILE A 181 17.18 9.13 -10.15
C ILE A 181 16.29 10.13 -10.90
N THR A 182 16.65 10.47 -12.14
CA THR A 182 15.87 11.34 -13.04
C THR A 182 14.50 10.77 -13.40
N ASP A 183 14.37 9.45 -13.36
CA ASP A 183 13.20 8.72 -13.86
C ASP A 183 12.28 8.27 -12.71
N LEU A 184 12.62 8.63 -11.45
CA LEU A 184 11.85 8.24 -10.27
C LEU A 184 10.40 8.77 -10.29
N PRO A 185 10.10 10.02 -10.70
CA PRO A 185 8.71 10.48 -10.79
C PRO A 185 7.85 9.64 -11.74
N GLN A 186 8.38 9.25 -12.90
CA GLN A 186 7.71 8.42 -13.89
C GLN A 186 7.44 7.01 -13.33
N MET A 187 8.39 6.47 -12.55
CA MET A 187 8.19 5.20 -11.86
C MET A 187 7.10 5.28 -10.78
N VAL A 188 7.00 6.38 -10.04
CA VAL A 188 5.88 6.59 -9.09
C VAL A 188 4.54 6.57 -9.84
N ALA A 189 4.45 7.25 -10.99
CA ALA A 189 3.25 7.22 -11.82
C ALA A 189 2.94 5.80 -12.32
N ALA A 190 3.94 5.06 -12.81
CA ALA A 190 3.76 3.67 -13.24
C ALA A 190 3.26 2.78 -12.10
N TYR A 191 3.75 2.98 -10.89
CA TYR A 191 3.35 2.20 -9.71
C TYR A 191 1.93 2.55 -9.25
N HIS A 192 1.51 3.81 -9.41
CA HIS A 192 0.13 4.22 -9.17
C HIS A 192 -0.88 3.50 -10.08
N SER A 193 -0.46 3.14 -11.31
CA SER A 193 -1.28 2.32 -12.19
C SER A 193 -1.54 0.90 -11.64
N LEU A 194 -0.58 0.33 -10.90
CA LEU A 194 -0.74 -0.98 -10.25
C LEU A 194 -1.82 -0.95 -9.17
N VAL A 195 -1.95 0.18 -8.48
CA VAL A 195 -3.00 0.40 -7.47
C VAL A 195 -4.37 0.43 -8.13
N GLY A 196 -4.48 1.13 -9.27
CA GLY A 196 -5.70 1.15 -10.08
C GLY A 196 -6.09 -0.25 -10.57
N LEU A 197 -5.13 -1.01 -11.09
CA LEU A 197 -5.33 -2.39 -11.50
C LEU A 197 -5.75 -3.29 -10.33
N ALA A 198 -5.10 -3.17 -9.16
CA ALA A 198 -5.46 -3.94 -7.97
C ALA A 198 -6.90 -3.68 -7.55
N ALA A 199 -7.33 -2.41 -7.59
CA ALA A 199 -8.69 -2.01 -7.23
C ALA A 199 -9.73 -2.60 -8.19
N THR A 200 -9.53 -2.50 -9.51
CA THR A 200 -10.48 -3.02 -10.50
C THR A 200 -10.61 -4.54 -10.40
N VAL A 201 -9.50 -5.28 -10.38
CA VAL A 201 -9.55 -6.75 -10.31
C VAL A 201 -10.10 -7.24 -8.97
N THR A 202 -9.91 -6.50 -7.87
CA THR A 202 -10.53 -6.80 -6.57
C THR A 202 -12.04 -6.60 -6.61
N SER A 203 -12.52 -5.49 -7.18
CA SER A 203 -13.95 -5.21 -7.34
C SER A 203 -14.64 -6.25 -8.21
N ILE A 204 -14.03 -6.62 -9.34
CA ILE A 204 -14.53 -7.67 -10.23
C ILE A 204 -14.56 -9.02 -9.52
N ALA A 205 -13.46 -9.41 -8.85
CA ALA A 205 -13.40 -10.65 -8.09
C ALA A 205 -14.50 -10.73 -7.03
N ASN A 206 -14.77 -9.64 -6.32
CA ASN A 206 -15.81 -9.57 -5.30
C ASN A 206 -17.20 -9.79 -5.88
N ILE A 207 -17.51 -9.17 -7.04
CA ILE A 207 -18.79 -9.35 -7.73
C ILE A 207 -18.94 -10.80 -8.24
N MET A 208 -17.88 -11.38 -8.79
CA MET A 208 -17.90 -12.77 -9.28
C MET A 208 -18.11 -13.77 -8.14
N LEU A 209 -17.41 -13.61 -7.01
CA LEU A 209 -17.61 -14.47 -5.84
C LEU A 209 -19.02 -14.35 -5.26
N ALA A 210 -19.62 -13.16 -5.32
CA ALA A 210 -21.00 -12.95 -4.91
C ALA A 210 -22.01 -13.59 -5.88
N ALA A 211 -21.71 -13.65 -7.18
CA ALA A 211 -22.56 -14.28 -8.18
C ALA A 211 -22.52 -15.82 -8.12
N ASP A 212 -21.36 -16.41 -7.82
CA ASP A 212 -21.17 -17.86 -7.83
C ASP A 212 -21.72 -18.58 -6.57
N GLY A 213 -22.16 -17.84 -5.54
CA GLY A 213 -22.67 -18.41 -4.27
C GLY A 213 -21.64 -19.24 -3.48
N ALA A 214 -20.38 -19.29 -3.95
CA ALA A 214 -19.30 -20.12 -3.42
C ALA A 214 -18.68 -19.58 -2.11
N ALA A 215 -19.00 -18.34 -1.74
CA ALA A 215 -18.81 -17.84 -0.38
C ALA A 215 -20.07 -18.20 0.43
N GLY A 216 -19.99 -19.28 1.22
CA GLY A 216 -21.10 -19.77 2.03
C GLY A 216 -21.93 -18.64 2.66
N GLY A 217 -23.23 -18.65 2.37
CA GLY A 217 -24.25 -17.96 3.18
C GLY A 217 -24.22 -16.42 3.21
N HIS A 218 -23.63 -15.73 2.24
CA HIS A 218 -23.86 -14.28 2.11
C HIS A 218 -25.03 -14.04 1.15
N ALA A 219 -26.16 -13.64 1.73
CA ALA A 219 -27.32 -13.12 1.00
C ALA A 219 -26.89 -12.11 -0.07
N ALA A 220 -27.66 -12.03 -1.16
CA ALA A 220 -27.52 -11.06 -2.25
C ALA A 220 -26.84 -9.77 -1.77
N MET A 221 -25.73 -9.37 -2.40
CA MET A 221 -24.99 -8.17 -1.99
C MET A 221 -25.94 -7.00 -1.79
N ASP A 222 -25.96 -6.47 -0.58
CA ASP A 222 -26.78 -5.31 -0.24
C ASP A 222 -26.40 -4.11 -1.14
N GLY A 223 -27.34 -3.19 -1.36
CA GLY A 223 -27.18 -2.06 -2.29
C GLY A 223 -25.94 -1.21 -2.00
N VAL A 224 -25.54 -1.14 -0.73
CA VAL A 224 -24.30 -0.50 -0.29
C VAL A 224 -23.07 -1.22 -0.84
N HIS A 225 -22.97 -2.55 -0.71
CA HIS A 225 -21.83 -3.30 -1.21
C HIS A 225 -21.69 -3.19 -2.74
N MET A 226 -22.81 -3.28 -3.47
CA MET A 226 -22.79 -3.12 -4.93
C MET A 226 -22.37 -1.72 -5.36
N THR A 227 -22.86 -0.69 -4.67
CA THR A 227 -22.47 0.70 -4.97
C THR A 227 -21.00 0.94 -4.67
N THR A 228 -20.47 0.42 -3.56
CA THR A 228 -19.05 0.56 -3.22
C THR A 228 -18.13 -0.20 -4.18
N ALA A 229 -18.54 -1.39 -4.65
CA ALA A 229 -17.78 -2.16 -5.64
C ALA A 229 -17.73 -1.45 -7.00
N PHE A 230 -18.87 -0.90 -7.45
CA PHE A 230 -18.95 -0.12 -8.68
C PHE A 230 -18.07 1.14 -8.62
N LEU A 231 -18.20 1.93 -7.54
CA LEU A 231 -17.38 3.14 -7.38
C LEU A 231 -15.89 2.80 -7.30
N GLY A 232 -15.52 1.73 -6.61
CA GLY A 232 -14.15 1.25 -6.53
C GLY A 232 -13.57 0.85 -7.90
N ASP A 233 -14.37 0.17 -8.72
CA ASP A 233 -13.97 -0.21 -10.08
C ASP A 233 -13.78 1.02 -10.99
N VAL A 234 -14.74 1.95 -11.00
CA VAL A 234 -14.66 3.18 -11.80
C VAL A 234 -13.43 4.00 -11.43
N ILE A 235 -13.20 4.22 -10.12
CA ILE A 235 -12.03 4.98 -9.65
C ILE A 235 -10.75 4.24 -10.03
N GLY A 236 -10.69 2.92 -9.81
CA GLY A 236 -9.54 2.09 -10.16
C GLY A 236 -9.19 2.13 -11.65
N ALA A 237 -10.21 2.07 -12.53
CA ALA A 237 -10.03 2.10 -13.97
C ALA A 237 -9.51 3.48 -14.46
N ILE A 238 -10.02 4.57 -13.88
CA ILE A 238 -9.53 5.92 -14.16
C ILE A 238 -8.06 6.06 -13.71
N THR A 239 -7.74 5.58 -12.51
CA THR A 239 -6.36 5.59 -11.98
C THR A 239 -5.42 4.78 -12.87
N LEU A 240 -5.80 3.55 -13.24
CA LEU A 240 -5.02 2.68 -14.11
C LEU A 240 -4.70 3.37 -15.45
N THR A 241 -5.73 3.84 -16.15
CA THR A 241 -5.58 4.43 -17.48
C THR A 241 -4.85 5.77 -17.45
N GLY A 242 -5.17 6.64 -16.49
CA GLY A 242 -4.52 7.93 -16.31
C GLY A 242 -3.03 7.80 -15.97
N SER A 243 -2.67 6.88 -15.07
CA SER A 243 -1.29 6.65 -14.66
C SER A 243 -0.44 6.00 -15.76
N VAL A 244 -1.01 5.09 -16.56
CA VAL A 244 -0.31 4.54 -17.75
C VAL A 244 -0.02 5.67 -18.75
N GLY A 245 -1.00 6.51 -19.04
CA GLY A 245 -0.82 7.67 -19.91
C GLY A 245 0.27 8.63 -19.42
N ALA A 246 0.28 8.95 -18.12
CA ALA A 246 1.28 9.82 -17.51
C ALA A 246 2.69 9.21 -17.54
N ALA A 247 2.82 7.91 -17.22
CA ALA A 247 4.10 7.22 -17.24
C ALA A 247 4.71 7.15 -18.65
N VAL A 248 3.89 6.91 -19.67
CA VAL A 248 4.33 6.84 -21.08
C VAL A 248 4.59 8.25 -21.64
N GLY A 249 3.72 9.22 -21.38
CA GLY A 249 3.83 10.58 -21.89
C GLY A 249 5.06 11.35 -21.37
N CYS A 250 5.44 11.11 -20.11
CA CYS A 250 6.62 11.72 -19.52
C CYS A 250 7.94 11.12 -20.06
N GLY A 251 7.92 9.87 -20.53
CA GLY A 251 9.06 9.24 -21.23
C GLY A 251 9.28 9.75 -22.67
N LEU A 252 8.26 10.37 -23.27
CA LEU A 252 8.30 10.94 -24.62
C LEU A 252 8.64 12.45 -24.63
N GLY A 253 8.83 13.09 -23.47
CA GLY A 253 9.14 14.52 -23.37
C GLY A 253 7.99 15.45 -23.79
N VAL A 254 6.73 15.01 -23.63
CA VAL A 254 5.53 15.75 -24.09
C VAL A 254 4.89 16.61 -22.99
N VAL A 255 5.58 16.84 -21.86
CA VAL A 255 5.14 17.76 -20.80
C VAL A 255 6.28 18.69 -20.42
#